data_AF-A0A2T1CZ06-F1
#
_entry.id   AF-A0A2T1CZ06-F1
#
_cell.length_a   1.000
_cell.length_b   1.000
_cell.length_c   1.000
_cell.angle_alpha   90.00
_cell.angle_beta   90.00
_cell.angle_gamma   90.00
#
_symmetry.space_group_name_H-M   'P 1'
#
loop_
_entity.id
_entity.type
_entity.pdbx_description
1 polymer ?
#
loop_
_entity_poly.entity_id
_entity_poly.type
_entity_poly.pdbx_seq_one_letter_code
_entity_poly.pdbx_strand_id
1 'polypeptide(L)'
;MLSMSNLSADQAENYYEQDDYYTQDLAEDESQPQSQGKSQVQGAKWYGKGAAALGLANVVEQPVLTTLLHGKTPQGGSLHAKRINPKNHRAATDYTFSAPKSVSIAALIQQDTR
;
A
#
# COMPACT_ATOMS: atom_id res chain seq x y z
N MET A 1 -9.74 12.30 9.93
CA MET A 1 -10.96 11.51 9.67
C MET A 1 -10.54 10.12 9.24
N LEU A 2 -11.25 9.09 9.70
CA LEU A 2 -11.04 7.71 9.26
C LEU A 2 -12.22 7.29 8.38
N SER A 3 -11.94 6.82 7.17
CA SER A 3 -12.92 6.13 6.33
C SER A 3 -12.49 4.68 6.13
N MET A 4 -13.48 3.81 5.92
CA MET A 4 -13.23 2.40 5.63
C MET A 4 -13.99 1.97 4.37
N SER A 5 -13.36 1.15 3.54
CA SER A 5 -13.99 0.54 2.38
C SER A 5 -13.56 -0.92 2.20
N ASN A 6 -14.39 -1.71 1.52
CA ASN A 6 -14.06 -3.09 1.17
C ASN A 6 -13.70 -3.12 -0.30
N LEU A 7 -12.57 -3.75 -0.63
CA LEU A 7 -12.06 -3.80 -2.00
C LEU A 7 -12.08 -5.22 -2.54
N SER A 8 -12.44 -5.36 -3.82
CA SER A 8 -12.07 -6.52 -4.64
C SER A 8 -10.58 -6.42 -5.03
N ALA A 9 -10.01 -7.52 -5.54
CA ALA A 9 -8.63 -7.51 -6.02
C ALA A 9 -8.43 -6.48 -7.15
N ASP A 10 -9.32 -6.50 -8.14
CA ASP A 10 -9.28 -5.57 -9.29
C ASP A 10 -9.39 -4.09 -8.89
N GLN A 11 -10.21 -3.79 -7.87
CA GLN A 11 -10.33 -2.44 -7.33
C GLN A 11 -9.02 -2.00 -6.65
N ALA A 12 -8.44 -2.87 -5.83
CA ALA A 12 -7.24 -2.55 -5.07
C ALA A 12 -5.98 -2.42 -5.95
N GLU A 13 -5.84 -3.20 -7.02
CA GLU A 13 -4.68 -3.11 -7.92
C GLU A 13 -4.54 -1.73 -8.58
N ASN A 14 -5.65 -1.16 -9.03
CA ASN A 14 -5.62 0.12 -9.76
C ASN A 14 -5.69 1.34 -8.82
N TYR A 15 -6.34 1.20 -7.66
CA TYR A 15 -6.60 2.33 -6.76
C TYR A 15 -5.31 2.96 -6.21
N TYR A 16 -4.31 2.15 -5.84
CA TYR A 16 -3.06 2.64 -5.28
C TYR A 16 -2.07 3.17 -6.32
N GLU A 17 -2.32 2.94 -7.61
CA GLU A 17 -1.48 3.45 -8.71
C GLU A 17 -1.98 4.80 -9.26
N GLN A 18 -3.29 5.09 -9.14
CA GLN A 18 -3.90 6.29 -9.74
C GLN A 18 -3.59 7.60 -9.01
N ASP A 19 -3.24 7.51 -7.72
CA ASP A 19 -2.96 8.69 -6.90
C ASP A 19 -1.45 8.97 -6.87
N ASP A 20 -1.04 10.13 -7.39
CA ASP A 20 0.35 10.63 -7.35
C ASP A 20 0.92 10.71 -5.91
N TYR A 21 0.07 10.63 -4.89
CA TYR A 21 0.46 10.66 -3.48
C TYR A 21 1.34 9.48 -3.04
N TYR A 22 1.22 8.33 -3.69
CA TYR A 22 1.96 7.11 -3.33
C TYR A 22 3.19 6.87 -4.22
N THR A 23 3.41 7.73 -5.20
CA THR A 23 4.54 7.70 -6.14
C THR A 23 5.40 8.96 -6.05
N GLN A 24 4.96 9.96 -5.27
CA GLN A 24 5.76 11.14 -4.96
C GLN A 24 6.87 10.83 -3.95
N ASP A 25 8.05 11.36 -4.24
CA ASP A 25 9.22 11.38 -3.37
C ASP A 25 8.89 12.08 -2.03
N LEU A 26 8.35 11.36 -1.06
CA LEU A 26 8.25 11.85 0.33
C LEU A 26 9.58 11.71 1.11
N ALA A 27 10.69 11.57 0.40
CA ALA A 27 12.03 11.46 0.97
C ALA A 27 12.74 12.82 0.95
N GLU A 28 12.70 13.55 2.08
CA GLU A 28 13.70 14.56 2.43
C GLU A 28 15.04 13.92 2.86
N ASP A 29 15.40 12.77 2.32
CA ASP A 29 16.73 12.21 2.49
C ASP A 29 17.39 12.12 1.12
N GLU A 30 18.04 13.22 0.72
CA GLU A 30 18.81 13.40 -0.53
C GLU A 30 19.96 12.38 -0.71
N SER A 31 20.10 11.39 0.18
CA SER A 31 21.18 10.41 0.14
C SER A 31 20.84 9.08 -0.54
N GLN A 32 19.61 8.86 -1.00
CA GLN A 32 19.23 7.66 -1.76
C GLN A 32 19.25 7.93 -3.27
N PRO A 33 20.00 7.15 -4.08
CA PRO A 33 20.08 7.36 -5.52
C PRO A 33 18.72 7.09 -6.18
N GLN A 34 18.33 7.99 -7.09
CA GLN A 34 17.19 7.84 -7.98
C GLN A 34 17.23 6.48 -8.68
N SER A 35 16.48 5.50 -8.17
CA SER A 35 16.31 4.21 -8.83
C SER A 35 15.31 4.36 -9.96
N GLN A 36 15.83 4.66 -11.14
CA GLN A 36 15.12 4.53 -12.41
C GLN A 36 14.65 3.08 -12.60
N GLY A 37 13.34 2.89 -12.79
CA GLY A 37 12.79 1.68 -13.39
C GLY A 37 12.39 0.59 -12.40
N LYS A 38 11.21 0.74 -11.79
CA LYS A 38 10.17 -0.28 -11.54
C LYS A 38 9.07 0.37 -10.73
N SER A 39 7.82 -0.03 -10.96
CA SER A 39 6.61 0.43 -10.24
C SER A 39 6.75 0.14 -8.73
N GLN A 40 7.42 1.04 -8.02
CA GLN A 40 7.55 1.05 -6.57
C GLN A 40 6.58 2.09 -6.06
N VAL A 41 5.74 1.69 -5.11
CA VAL A 41 4.87 2.61 -4.38
C VAL A 41 5.79 3.34 -3.38
N GLN A 42 6.41 4.43 -3.80
CA GLN A 42 7.38 5.19 -3.02
C GLN A 42 6.74 5.73 -1.73
N GLY A 43 7.35 5.41 -0.58
CA GLY A 43 6.80 5.75 0.74
C GLY A 43 5.82 4.71 1.33
N ALA A 44 5.37 3.72 0.56
CA ALA A 44 4.59 2.61 1.11
C ALA A 44 5.47 1.61 1.85
N LYS A 45 4.96 1.11 2.98
CA LYS A 45 5.66 0.13 3.82
C LYS A 45 4.74 -0.97 4.33
N TRP A 46 5.28 -2.18 4.43
CA TRP A 46 4.61 -3.27 5.13
C TRP A 46 4.50 -2.99 6.63
N TYR A 47 3.37 -3.35 7.22
CA TYR A 47 3.12 -3.20 8.65
C TYR A 47 2.38 -4.40 9.23
N GLY A 48 2.66 -4.71 10.51
CA GLY A 48 1.95 -5.72 11.29
C GLY A 48 2.62 -7.09 11.33
N LYS A 49 2.18 -7.92 12.30
CA LYS A 49 2.76 -9.24 12.59
C LYS A 49 2.57 -10.24 11.43
N GLY A 50 1.49 -10.13 10.67
CA GLY A 50 1.24 -10.97 9.50
C GLY A 50 2.25 -10.72 8.38
N ALA A 51 2.59 -9.47 8.11
CA ALA A 51 3.63 -9.11 7.16
C ALA A 51 4.99 -9.68 7.59
N ALA A 52 5.36 -9.51 8.88
CA ALA A 52 6.59 -10.08 9.42
C ALA A 52 6.65 -11.61 9.29
N ALA A 53 5.53 -12.31 9.55
CA ALA A 53 5.45 -13.76 9.40
C ALA A 53 5.60 -14.23 7.93
N LEU A 54 5.24 -13.38 6.97
CA LEU A 54 5.43 -13.63 5.53
C LEU A 54 6.78 -13.15 5.00
N GLY A 55 7.64 -12.57 5.86
CA GLY A 55 8.92 -11.99 5.45
C GLY A 55 8.80 -10.69 4.65
N LEU A 56 7.66 -10.00 4.75
CA LEU A 56 7.40 -8.75 4.05
C LEU A 56 7.90 -7.58 4.91
N ALA A 57 8.90 -6.85 4.40
CA ALA A 57 9.50 -5.70 5.06
C ALA A 57 9.88 -4.63 4.03
N ASN A 58 10.01 -3.38 4.50
CA ASN A 58 10.41 -2.22 3.70
C ASN A 58 9.44 -1.96 2.52
N VAL A 59 9.98 -1.96 1.30
CA VAL A 59 9.30 -1.53 0.07
C VAL A 59 8.14 -2.47 -0.27
N VAL A 60 7.01 -1.87 -0.64
CA VAL A 60 5.87 -2.59 -1.21
C VAL A 60 6.08 -2.73 -2.72
N GLU A 61 6.42 -3.93 -3.16
CA GLU A 61 6.49 -4.26 -4.58
C GLU A 61 5.11 -4.60 -5.13
N GLN A 62 4.73 -3.97 -6.24
CA GLN A 62 3.41 -4.16 -6.85
C GLN A 62 3.06 -5.63 -7.14
N PRO A 63 3.96 -6.48 -7.71
CA PRO A 63 3.64 -7.88 -7.96
C PRO A 63 3.34 -8.68 -6.68
N VAL A 64 4.02 -8.32 -5.57
CA VAL A 64 3.80 -8.96 -4.27
C VAL A 64 2.46 -8.53 -3.69
N LEU A 65 2.14 -7.24 -3.73
CA LEU A 65 0.84 -6.72 -3.31
C LEU A 65 -0.31 -7.36 -4.09
N THR A 66 -0.23 -7.38 -5.42
CA THR A 66 -1.18 -8.07 -6.30
C THR A 66 -1.36 -9.53 -5.89
N THR A 67 -0.27 -10.27 -5.64
CA THR A 67 -0.34 -11.68 -5.21
C THR A 67 -1.12 -11.84 -3.91
N LEU A 68 -0.89 -10.96 -2.93
CA LEU A 68 -1.62 -10.98 -1.65
C LEU A 68 -3.12 -10.64 -1.83
N LEU A 69 -3.45 -9.65 -2.67
CA LEU A 69 -4.83 -9.26 -2.97
C LEU A 69 -5.63 -10.41 -3.61
N HIS A 70 -4.97 -11.27 -4.39
CA HIS A 70 -5.54 -12.51 -4.92
C HIS A 70 -5.57 -13.67 -3.91
N GLY A 71 -5.24 -13.42 -2.65
CA GLY A 71 -5.35 -14.39 -1.57
C GLY A 71 -4.21 -15.40 -1.53
N LYS A 72 -3.04 -15.06 -2.08
CA LYS A 72 -1.87 -15.95 -2.11
C LYS A 72 -0.70 -15.36 -1.31
N THR A 73 0.10 -16.23 -0.68
CA THR A 73 1.38 -15.82 -0.09
C THR A 73 2.38 -15.47 -1.21
N PRO A 74 3.47 -14.75 -0.90
CA PRO A 74 4.54 -14.49 -1.88
C PRO A 74 5.16 -15.78 -2.48
N GLN A 75 5.09 -16.89 -1.74
CA GLN A 75 5.54 -18.21 -2.19
C GLN A 75 4.46 -19.00 -2.96
N GLY A 76 3.28 -18.41 -3.20
CA GLY A 76 2.17 -19.01 -3.94
C GLY A 76 1.21 -19.87 -3.12
N GLY A 77 1.37 -19.96 -1.79
CA GLY A 77 0.46 -20.66 -0.88
C GLY A 77 -0.88 -19.93 -0.75
N SER A 78 -1.95 -20.62 -0.33
CA SER A 78 -3.24 -19.96 -0.07
C SER A 78 -3.23 -19.24 1.29
N LEU A 79 -3.69 -17.99 1.33
CA LEU A 79 -3.97 -17.26 2.57
C LEU A 79 -5.33 -17.64 3.18
N HIS A 80 -6.18 -18.32 2.42
CA HIS A 80 -7.49 -18.75 2.91
C HIS A 80 -7.42 -20.11 3.57
N ALA A 81 -8.00 -20.22 4.77
CA ALA A 81 -8.21 -21.48 5.47
C ALA A 81 -9.26 -22.38 4.79
N LYS A 82 -10.07 -21.83 3.87
CA LYS A 82 -11.12 -22.54 3.12
C LYS A 82 -11.10 -22.12 1.66
N ARG A 83 -11.64 -22.96 0.78
CA ARG A 83 -11.83 -22.62 -0.63
C ARG A 83 -12.76 -21.41 -0.75
N ILE A 84 -12.32 -20.39 -1.48
CA ILE A 84 -13.10 -19.19 -1.79
C ILE A 84 -13.57 -19.20 -3.25
N ASN A 85 -14.62 -18.42 -3.55
CA ASN A 85 -14.98 -18.08 -4.92
C ASN A 85 -14.24 -16.80 -5.32
N PRO A 86 -13.29 -16.84 -6.27
CA PRO A 86 -12.51 -15.67 -6.68
C PRO A 86 -13.38 -14.49 -7.13
N LYS A 87 -14.56 -14.74 -7.74
CA LYS A 87 -15.43 -13.68 -8.27
C LYS A 87 -16.06 -12.78 -7.18
N ASN A 88 -16.26 -13.33 -5.98
CA ASN A 88 -16.91 -12.62 -4.87
C ASN A 88 -15.95 -12.44 -3.68
N HIS A 89 -14.65 -12.56 -3.92
CA HIS A 89 -13.64 -12.46 -2.89
C HIS A 89 -13.43 -10.99 -2.49
N ARG A 90 -13.60 -10.70 -1.20
CA ARG A 90 -13.12 -9.45 -0.60
C ARG A 90 -11.62 -9.56 -0.37
N ALA A 91 -10.84 -8.88 -1.20
CA ALA A 91 -9.38 -8.90 -1.14
C ALA A 91 -8.83 -8.12 0.06
N ALA A 92 -9.41 -6.96 0.37
CA ALA A 92 -8.90 -6.08 1.41
C ALA A 92 -9.97 -5.27 2.14
N THR A 93 -9.54 -4.70 3.26
CA THR A 93 -10.19 -3.56 3.93
C THR A 93 -9.25 -2.38 3.79
N ASP A 94 -9.70 -1.33 3.12
CA ASP A 94 -8.94 -0.09 3.05
C ASP A 94 -9.32 0.83 4.21
N TYR A 95 -8.30 1.39 4.85
CA TYR A 95 -8.43 2.31 5.97
C TYR A 95 -7.71 3.61 5.61
N THR A 96 -8.47 4.61 5.19
CA THR A 96 -7.92 5.91 4.78
C THR A 96 -7.85 6.85 5.97
N PHE A 97 -6.65 7.34 6.28
CA PHE A 97 -6.39 8.31 7.34
C PHE A 97 -6.21 9.70 6.73
N SER A 98 -7.25 10.54 6.76
CA SER A 98 -7.16 11.92 6.29
C SER A 98 -6.82 12.86 7.44
N ALA A 99 -5.69 13.57 7.35
CA ALA A 99 -5.35 14.63 8.29
C ALA A 99 -6.37 15.78 8.24
N PRO A 100 -6.57 16.56 9.32
CA PRO A 100 -7.32 17.81 9.27
C PRO A 100 -6.74 18.76 8.21
N LYS A 101 -7.58 19.55 7.54
CA LYS A 101 -7.13 20.41 6.43
C LYS A 101 -6.00 21.37 6.82
N SER A 102 -6.06 21.95 8.02
CA SER A 102 -5.00 22.82 8.55
C SER A 102 -3.67 22.09 8.69
N VAL A 103 -3.68 20.84 9.14
CA VAL A 103 -2.48 19.99 9.25
C VAL A 103 -1.90 19.70 7.87
N SER A 104 -2.72 19.35 6.89
CA SER A 104 -2.26 19.14 5.51
C SER A 104 -1.63 20.41 4.90
N ILE A 105 -2.16 21.60 5.21
CA ILE A 105 -1.57 22.87 4.75
C ILE A 105 -0.20 23.10 5.40
N ALA A 106 -0.08 22.87 6.71
CA ALA A 106 1.20 23.00 7.40
C ALA A 106 2.26 22.04 6.82
N ALA A 107 1.90 20.76 6.64
CA ALA A 107 2.82 19.77 6.12
C ALA A 107 3.20 20.01 4.64
N LEU A 108 2.20 20.16 3.75
CA LEU A 108 2.44 20.12 2.29
C LEU A 108 2.75 21.48 1.65
N ILE A 109 2.27 22.58 2.25
CA ILE A 109 2.50 23.94 1.71
C ILE A 109 3.63 24.64 2.46
N GLN A 110 3.64 24.54 3.78
CA GLN A 110 4.67 25.17 4.60
C GLN A 110 5.91 24.27 4.80
N GLN A 111 5.86 23.02 4.32
CA GLN A 111 6.96 22.05 4.43
C GLN A 111 7.38 21.78 5.90
N ASP A 112 6.42 21.78 6.85
CA ASP A 112 6.73 21.37 8.23
C ASP A 112 6.72 19.84 8.33
N THR A 113 7.89 19.25 8.56
CA THR A 113 8.12 17.80 8.53
C THR A 113 8.03 17.10 9.89
N ARG A 114 7.72 17.86 10.94
CA ARG A 114 7.57 17.37 12.32
C ARG A 114 6.11 17.04 12.63
#